data_AF-A0A6I5RV04-F1
#
_entry.id   AF-A0A6I5RV04-F1
#
_cell.length_a   1.000
_cell.length_b   1.000
_cell.length_c   1.000
_cell.angle_alpha   90.00
_cell.angle_beta   90.00
_cell.angle_gamma   90.00
#
_symmetry.space_group_name_H-M   'P 1'
#
loop_
_entity.id
_entity.type
_entity.pdbx_description
1 polymer ?
#
loop_
_entity_poly.entity_id
_entity_poly.type
_entity_poly.pdbx_seq_one_letter_code
_entity_poly.pdbx_strand_id
1 'polypeptide(L)'
;FILLVLGSYWIITAWPSGAMMTLIAAATVGLSAATPNPKRMSFQMACGTLLGALIGFFEMFFVYPWIDGFPLLCMVLAPVYVLGAFLSSRPAYFGVGVGLLIFFSTGSVPDNLTVYNPYNFINDYIAMVIGMLVCAAAGAIILPPNSRWLWSRLEQDLRGQVLFAITGR
;
A
#
# COMPACT_ATOMS: atom_id res chain seq x y z
N PHE A 1 -5.75 -16.38 3.84
CA PHE A 1 -6.17 -16.75 2.47
C PHE A 1 -5.35 -16.03 1.40
N ILE A 2 -5.34 -14.70 1.34
CA ILE A 2 -4.61 -13.92 0.32
C ILE A 2 -3.14 -14.34 0.18
N LEU A 3 -2.42 -14.45 1.30
CA LEU A 3 -1.01 -14.86 1.32
C LEU A 3 -0.79 -16.30 0.84
N LEU A 4 -1.75 -17.20 1.03
CA LEU A 4 -1.65 -18.58 0.54
C LEU A 4 -1.78 -18.63 -0.99
N VAL A 5 -2.69 -17.84 -1.56
CA VAL A 5 -2.89 -17.74 -3.01
C VAL A 5 -1.72 -17.05 -3.70
N LEU A 6 -1.28 -15.91 -3.16
CA LEU A 6 -0.14 -15.18 -3.71
C LEU A 6 1.18 -15.94 -3.51
N GLY A 7 1.35 -16.59 -2.36
CA GLY A 7 2.51 -17.43 -2.07
C GLY A 7 2.58 -18.66 -2.96
N SER A 8 1.46 -19.36 -3.19
CA SER A 8 1.45 -20.50 -4.12
C SER A 8 1.72 -20.06 -5.56
N TYR A 9 1.14 -18.94 -6.00
CA TYR A 9 1.44 -18.35 -7.31
C TYR A 9 2.92 -18.02 -7.45
N TRP A 10 3.53 -17.39 -6.44
CA TRP A 10 4.96 -17.08 -6.45
C TRP A 10 5.83 -18.34 -6.57
N ILE A 11 5.54 -19.38 -5.77
CA ILE A 11 6.30 -20.64 -5.79
C ILE A 11 6.20 -21.33 -7.17
N ILE A 12 5.01 -21.32 -7.79
CA ILE A 12 4.79 -21.95 -9.10
C ILE A 12 5.49 -21.18 -10.23
N THR A 13 5.37 -19.84 -10.21
CA THR A 13 5.90 -18.99 -11.28
C THR A 13 7.39 -18.71 -11.12
N ALA A 14 7.98 -19.02 -9.96
CA ALA A 14 9.33 -18.64 -9.56
C ALA A 14 9.63 -17.15 -9.86
N TRP A 15 8.59 -16.30 -9.77
CA TRP A 15 8.69 -14.91 -10.20
C TRP A 15 9.67 -14.16 -9.30
N PRO A 16 10.71 -13.48 -9.85
CA PRO A 16 11.77 -12.88 -9.03
C PRO A 16 11.25 -11.92 -7.95
N SER A 17 10.21 -11.13 -8.28
CA SER A 17 9.61 -10.13 -7.38
C SER A 17 8.42 -10.66 -6.58
N GLY A 18 8.16 -11.97 -6.57
CA GLY A 18 7.01 -12.52 -5.83
C GLY A 18 7.16 -12.45 -4.31
N ALA A 19 8.39 -12.40 -3.79
CA ALA A 19 8.65 -12.07 -2.38
C ALA A 19 8.10 -10.67 -2.04
N MET A 20 8.38 -9.68 -2.88
CA MET A 20 7.90 -8.31 -2.74
C MET A 20 6.37 -8.27 -2.81
N MET A 21 5.77 -8.95 -3.79
CA MET A 21 4.31 -9.05 -3.92
C MET A 21 3.65 -9.55 -2.64
N THR A 22 4.15 -10.63 -2.04
CA THR A 22 3.55 -11.24 -0.84
C THR A 22 3.72 -10.38 0.40
N LEU A 23 4.89 -9.76 0.59
CA LEU A 23 5.17 -8.83 1.69
C LEU A 23 4.22 -7.63 1.65
N ILE A 24 4.08 -7.03 0.47
CA ILE A 24 3.29 -5.83 0.28
C ILE A 24 1.79 -6.14 0.39
N ALA A 25 1.38 -7.31 -0.08
CA ALA A 25 0.03 -7.82 0.18
C ALA A 25 -0.24 -7.98 1.68
N ALA A 26 0.69 -8.56 2.46
CA ALA A 26 0.54 -8.70 3.91
C ALA A 26 0.37 -7.34 4.60
N ALA A 27 1.24 -6.38 4.28
CA ALA A 27 1.19 -5.02 4.83
C ALA A 27 -0.14 -4.31 4.46
N THR A 28 -0.54 -4.40 3.20
CA THR A 28 -1.79 -3.79 2.71
C THR A 28 -3.02 -4.39 3.37
N VAL A 29 -3.05 -5.72 3.57
CA VAL A 29 -4.14 -6.38 4.31
C VAL A 29 -4.21 -5.85 5.74
N GLY A 30 -3.08 -5.78 6.45
CA GLY A 30 -3.03 -5.27 7.82
C GLY A 30 -3.54 -3.84 7.94
N LEU A 31 -3.09 -2.94 7.06
CA LEU A 31 -3.53 -1.54 7.02
C LEU A 31 -5.02 -1.42 6.64
N SER A 32 -5.47 -2.21 5.66
CA SER A 32 -6.87 -2.19 5.22
C SER A 32 -7.83 -2.74 6.27
N ALA A 33 -7.40 -3.71 7.08
CA ALA A 33 -8.22 -4.34 8.13
C ALA A 33 -8.60 -3.35 9.23
N ALA A 34 -7.77 -2.33 9.48
CA ALA A 34 -8.07 -1.26 10.44
C ALA A 34 -9.03 -0.19 9.88
N THR A 35 -9.41 -0.26 8.61
CA THR A 35 -10.21 0.78 7.93
C THR A 35 -11.66 0.32 7.74
N PRO A 36 -12.67 1.20 7.93
CA PRO A 36 -14.08 0.84 7.72
C PRO A 36 -14.44 0.40 6.28
N ASN A 37 -13.58 0.66 5.29
CA ASN A 37 -13.75 0.18 3.91
C ASN A 37 -12.41 -0.36 3.36
N PRO A 38 -12.09 -1.64 3.62
CA PRO A 38 -10.81 -2.24 3.24
C PRO A 38 -10.60 -2.25 1.72
N LYS A 39 -11.66 -2.53 0.95
CA LYS A 39 -11.62 -2.50 -0.53
C LYS A 39 -11.16 -1.14 -1.05
N ARG A 40 -11.79 -0.06 -0.56
CA ARG A 40 -11.47 1.31 -0.99
C ARG A 40 -10.05 1.69 -0.60
N MET A 41 -9.62 1.31 0.61
CA MET A 41 -8.26 1.57 1.08
C MET A 41 -7.20 0.88 0.21
N SER A 42 -7.32 -0.43 -0.02
CA SER A 42 -6.34 -1.17 -0.84
C SER A 42 -6.29 -0.69 -2.29
N PHE A 43 -7.43 -0.33 -2.89
CA PHE A 43 -7.45 0.25 -4.23
C PHE A 43 -6.81 1.63 -4.29
N GLN A 44 -7.09 2.49 -3.30
CA GLN A 44 -6.44 3.79 -3.20
C GLN A 44 -4.93 3.67 -3.00
N MET A 45 -4.48 2.71 -2.18
CA MET A 45 -3.06 2.41 -2.02
C MET A 45 -2.44 1.99 -3.35
N ALA A 46 -3.08 1.10 -4.12
CA ALA A 46 -2.61 0.71 -5.45
C ALA A 46 -2.46 1.91 -6.39
N CYS A 47 -3.42 2.84 -6.40
CA CYS A 47 -3.30 4.08 -7.17
C CYS A 47 -2.15 4.97 -6.68
N GLY A 48 -1.96 5.10 -5.37
CA GLY A 48 -0.84 5.84 -4.78
C GLY A 48 0.51 5.24 -5.13
N THR A 49 0.61 3.91 -5.10
CA THR A 49 1.80 3.16 -5.53
C THR A 49 2.09 3.33 -7.00
N LEU A 50 1.07 3.32 -7.87
CA LEU A 50 1.28 3.61 -9.30
C LEU A 50 1.81 5.02 -9.52
N LEU A 51 1.27 6.02 -8.81
CA LEU A 51 1.81 7.38 -8.87
C LEU A 51 3.25 7.43 -8.36
N GLY A 52 3.55 6.76 -7.24
CA GLY A 52 4.90 6.62 -6.70
C GLY A 52 5.85 5.92 -7.68
N ALA A 53 5.36 4.92 -8.42
CA ALA A 53 6.14 4.22 -9.44
C ALA A 53 6.53 5.14 -10.59
N LEU A 54 5.58 5.94 -11.09
CA LEU A 54 5.81 6.87 -12.20
C LEU A 54 6.78 8.00 -11.80
N ILE A 55 6.54 8.61 -10.64
CA ILE A 55 7.42 9.66 -10.10
C ILE A 55 8.80 9.09 -9.79
N GLY A 56 8.84 7.93 -9.14
CA GLY A 56 10.06 7.21 -8.80
C GLY A 56 10.89 6.82 -10.00
N PHE A 57 10.24 6.32 -11.06
CA PHE A 57 10.91 6.01 -12.32
C PHE A 57 11.54 7.27 -12.91
N PHE A 58 10.81 8.38 -12.92
CA PHE A 58 11.34 9.64 -13.42
C PHE A 58 12.53 10.13 -12.59
N GLU A 59 12.41 10.15 -11.26
CA GLU A 59 13.49 10.57 -10.37
C GLU A 59 14.72 9.67 -10.49
N MET A 60 14.53 8.35 -10.41
CA MET A 60 15.62 7.40 -10.42
C MET A 60 16.38 7.41 -11.74
N PHE A 61 15.70 7.45 -12.89
CA PHE A 61 16.38 7.33 -14.19
C PHE A 61 16.77 8.67 -14.82
N PHE A 62 16.09 9.78 -14.48
CA PHE A 62 16.33 11.08 -15.13
C PHE A 62 16.84 12.16 -14.19
N VAL A 63 16.70 12.02 -12.86
CA VAL A 63 17.16 13.04 -11.91
C VAL A 63 18.38 12.56 -11.15
N TYR A 64 18.34 11.38 -10.54
CA TYR A 64 19.42 10.84 -9.71
C TYR A 64 20.79 10.77 -10.41
N PRO A 65 20.89 10.48 -11.73
CA PRO A 65 22.18 10.49 -12.42
C PRO A 65 22.83 11.89 -12.54
N TRP A 66 22.07 12.97 -12.33
CA TRP A 66 22.53 14.35 -12.51
C TRP A 66 22.75 15.10 -11.20
N ILE A 67 22.45 14.46 -10.08
CA ILE A 67 22.49 15.08 -8.76
C ILE A 67 23.60 14.44 -7.92
N ASP A 68 24.35 15.28 -7.23
CA ASP A 68 25.45 14.84 -6.37
C ASP A 68 25.17 15.22 -4.92
N GLY A 69 25.28 14.23 -4.04
CA GLY A 69 25.20 14.42 -2.59
C GLY A 69 23.79 14.36 -1.98
N PHE A 70 23.78 14.16 -0.67
CA PHE A 70 22.56 13.96 0.12
C PHE A 70 21.60 15.18 0.15
N PRO A 71 22.07 16.44 0.28
CA PRO A 71 21.15 17.57 0.37
C PRO A 71 20.26 17.76 -0.86
N LEU A 72 20.81 17.52 -2.05
CA LEU A 72 20.06 17.69 -3.30
C LEU A 72 19.04 16.57 -3.49
N LEU A 73 19.39 15.35 -3.05
CA LEU A 73 18.46 14.23 -2.97
C LEU A 73 17.28 14.56 -2.04
N CYS A 74 17.53 15.16 -0.86
CA CYS A 74 16.45 15.63 0.02
C CYS A 74 15.54 16.66 -0.65
N MET A 75 16.10 17.59 -1.44
CA MET A 75 15.30 18.58 -2.17
C MET A 75 14.41 17.95 -3.25
N VAL A 76 14.90 16.92 -3.94
CA VAL A 76 14.14 16.20 -4.97
C VAL A 76 13.01 15.37 -4.34
N LEU A 77 13.28 14.69 -3.22
CA LEU A 77 12.27 13.89 -2.53
C LEU A 77 11.21 14.72 -1.81
N ALA A 78 11.57 15.91 -1.31
CA ALA A 78 10.67 16.79 -0.55
C ALA A 78 9.30 17.03 -1.20
N PRO A 79 9.17 17.43 -2.49
CA PRO A 79 7.88 17.63 -3.12
C PRO A 79 7.01 16.36 -3.13
N VAL A 80 7.62 15.18 -3.31
CA VAL A 80 6.88 13.91 -3.30
C VAL A 80 6.33 13.58 -1.92
N TYR A 81 7.15 13.75 -0.88
CA TYR A 81 6.72 13.56 0.50
C TYR A 81 5.67 14.59 0.94
N VAL A 82 5.82 15.85 0.54
CA VAL A 82 4.82 16.90 0.81
C VAL A 82 3.49 16.57 0.13
N LEU A 83 3.54 16.15 -1.14
CA LEU A 83 2.35 15.74 -1.89
C LEU A 83 1.67 14.53 -1.23
N GLY A 84 2.45 13.51 -0.87
CA GLY A 84 1.95 12.33 -0.17
C GLY A 84 1.32 12.67 1.19
N ALA A 85 1.97 13.51 1.99
CA ALA A 85 1.48 13.98 3.27
C ALA A 85 0.21 14.83 3.15
N PHE A 86 0.12 15.64 2.08
CA PHE A 86 -1.06 16.43 1.78
C PHE A 86 -2.25 15.54 1.39
N LEU A 87 -2.02 14.53 0.56
CA LEU A 87 -3.04 13.53 0.20
C LEU A 87 -3.48 12.70 1.42
N SER A 88 -2.55 12.31 2.29
CA SER A 88 -2.89 11.58 3.52
C SER A 88 -3.63 12.45 4.54
N SER A 89 -3.46 13.78 4.49
CA SER A 89 -4.22 14.69 5.37
C SER A 89 -5.70 14.79 4.99
N ARG A 90 -6.10 14.32 3.81
CA ARG A 90 -7.48 14.36 3.32
C ARG A 90 -8.13 12.97 3.44
N PRO A 91 -9.21 12.81 4.25
CA PRO A 91 -9.88 11.51 4.42
C PRO A 91 -10.35 10.86 3.11
N ALA A 92 -10.66 11.67 2.10
CA ALA A 92 -11.07 11.20 0.79
C ALA A 92 -9.96 10.45 0.03
N TYR A 93 -8.69 10.84 0.22
CA TYR A 93 -7.51 10.35 -0.51
C TYR A 93 -6.48 9.68 0.40
N PHE A 94 -6.84 9.41 1.65
CA PHE A 94 -5.94 8.87 2.66
C PHE A 94 -5.13 7.66 2.15
N GLY A 95 -5.79 6.68 1.52
CA GLY A 95 -5.12 5.50 1.00
C GLY A 95 -4.14 5.80 -0.13
N VAL A 96 -4.42 6.81 -0.97
CA VAL A 96 -3.52 7.24 -2.05
C VAL A 96 -2.27 7.88 -1.47
N GLY A 97 -2.42 8.75 -0.46
CA GLY A 97 -1.29 9.36 0.22
C GLY A 97 -0.42 8.33 0.93
N VAL A 98 -1.03 7.40 1.68
CA VAL A 98 -0.31 6.32 2.38
C VAL A 98 0.41 5.41 1.39
N GLY A 99 -0.25 4.98 0.30
CA GLY A 99 0.37 4.16 -0.72
C GLY A 99 1.54 4.87 -1.41
N LEU A 100 1.35 6.14 -1.76
CA LEU A 100 2.42 6.95 -2.35
C LEU A 100 3.61 7.03 -1.38
N LEU A 101 3.42 7.43 -0.13
CA LEU A 101 4.51 7.61 0.84
C LEU A 101 5.29 6.32 1.13
N ILE A 102 4.59 5.23 1.44
CA ILE A 102 5.22 3.97 1.86
C ILE A 102 5.94 3.30 0.69
N PHE A 103 5.30 3.22 -0.48
CA PHE A 103 5.85 2.41 -1.56
C PHE A 103 6.84 3.16 -2.43
N PHE A 104 6.70 4.49 -2.53
CA PHE A 104 7.75 5.34 -3.08
C PHE A 104 9.03 5.25 -2.24
N SER A 105 8.92 5.34 -0.92
CA SER A 105 10.11 5.21 -0.04
C SER A 105 10.74 3.82 -0.11
N THR A 106 9.94 2.77 -0.37
CA THR A 106 10.43 1.39 -0.51
C THR A 106 11.13 1.14 -1.85
N GLY A 107 10.60 1.67 -2.97
CA GLY A 107 11.06 1.32 -4.31
C GLY A 107 11.89 2.37 -5.02
N SER A 108 11.80 3.64 -4.64
CA SER A 108 12.42 4.76 -5.36
C SER A 108 13.56 5.42 -4.62
N VAL A 109 13.67 5.24 -3.30
CA VAL A 109 14.80 5.82 -2.56
C VAL A 109 16.04 4.99 -2.87
N PRO A 110 17.14 5.63 -3.32
CA PRO A 110 18.34 4.90 -3.69
C PRO A 110 19.01 4.30 -2.46
N ASP A 111 19.28 3.00 -2.52
CA ASP A 111 20.06 2.29 -1.50
C ASP A 111 21.56 2.68 -1.56
N ASN A 112 22.30 2.31 -0.52
CA ASN A 112 23.73 2.61 -0.37
C ASN A 112 24.60 2.08 -1.55
N LEU A 113 24.11 1.08 -2.28
CA LEU A 113 24.59 0.69 -3.62
C LEU A 113 23.44 0.83 -4.62
N THR A 114 23.48 1.88 -5.44
CA THR A 114 22.47 2.11 -6.48
C THR A 114 22.72 1.24 -7.69
N VAL A 115 22.02 0.10 -7.74
CA VAL A 115 21.97 -0.73 -8.96
C VAL A 115 20.81 -0.25 -9.83
N TYR A 116 21.14 0.48 -10.89
CA TYR A 116 20.16 0.92 -11.87
C TYR A 116 19.72 -0.24 -12.77
N ASN A 117 18.73 -1.01 -12.31
CA ASN A 117 18.08 -2.06 -13.09
C ASN A 117 16.61 -1.72 -13.34
N PRO A 118 16.26 -1.14 -14.51
CA PRO A 118 14.87 -0.77 -14.83
C PRO A 118 13.95 -1.98 -14.90
N TYR A 119 14.47 -3.16 -15.27
CA TYR A 119 13.70 -4.40 -15.32
C TYR A 119 13.21 -4.81 -13.92
N ASN A 120 14.12 -4.81 -12.94
CA ASN A 120 13.77 -5.15 -11.57
C ASN A 120 12.84 -4.09 -10.95
N PHE A 121 13.12 -2.80 -11.18
CA PHE A 121 12.27 -1.71 -10.69
C PHE A 121 10.82 -1.86 -11.16
N ILE A 122 10.61 -2.02 -12.48
CA ILE A 122 9.26 -2.18 -13.04
C ILE A 122 8.60 -3.44 -12.49
N ASN A 123 9.34 -4.54 -12.41
CA ASN A 123 8.82 -5.82 -11.93
C ASN A 123 8.41 -5.76 -10.45
N ASP A 124 9.17 -5.08 -9.61
CA ASP A 124 8.86 -4.86 -8.19
C ASP A 124 7.61 -4.00 -8.01
N TYR A 125 7.48 -2.90 -8.77
CA TYR A 125 6.28 -2.07 -8.73
C TYR A 125 5.04 -2.80 -9.25
N ILE A 126 5.16 -3.61 -10.31
CA ILE A 126 4.06 -4.46 -10.77
C ILE A 126 3.67 -5.47 -9.68
N ALA A 127 4.65 -6.10 -9.04
CA ALA A 127 4.43 -7.01 -7.92
C ALA A 127 3.69 -6.33 -6.75
N MET A 128 4.09 -5.11 -6.37
CA MET A 128 3.40 -4.32 -5.36
C MET A 128 1.94 -4.05 -5.73
N VAL A 129 1.69 -3.55 -6.95
CA VAL A 129 0.34 -3.19 -7.41
C VAL A 129 -0.56 -4.42 -7.52
N ILE A 130 -0.06 -5.52 -8.07
CA ILE A 130 -0.81 -6.80 -8.12
C ILE A 130 -1.16 -7.26 -6.71
N GLY A 131 -0.21 -7.22 -5.78
CA GLY A 131 -0.45 -7.56 -4.38
C GLY A 131 -1.61 -6.74 -3.79
N MET A 132 -1.60 -5.42 -3.98
CA MET A 132 -2.67 -4.54 -3.48
C MET A 132 -4.01 -4.75 -4.17
N LEU A 133 -4.03 -4.99 -5.48
CA LEU A 133 -5.26 -5.27 -6.22
C LEU A 133 -5.90 -6.59 -5.79
N VAL A 134 -5.09 -7.63 -5.56
CA VAL A 134 -5.59 -8.90 -5.02
C VAL A 134 -6.14 -8.71 -3.61
N CYS A 135 -5.50 -7.86 -2.78
CA CYS A 135 -6.04 -7.49 -1.47
C CYS A 135 -7.37 -6.75 -1.59
N ALA A 136 -7.49 -5.80 -2.52
CA ALA A 136 -8.73 -5.06 -2.77
C ALA A 136 -9.86 -5.99 -3.25
N ALA A 137 -9.55 -6.92 -4.15
CA ALA A 137 -10.49 -7.91 -4.65
C ALA A 137 -10.94 -8.87 -3.54
N ALA A 138 -10.01 -9.37 -2.73
CA ALA A 138 -10.32 -10.20 -1.58
C ALA A 138 -11.16 -9.46 -0.53
N GLY A 139 -10.87 -8.18 -0.26
CA GLY A 139 -11.69 -7.32 0.60
C GLY A 139 -13.11 -7.15 0.05
N ALA A 140 -13.28 -7.06 -1.27
CA ALA A 140 -14.59 -6.99 -1.91
C ALA A 140 -15.38 -8.32 -1.84
N ILE A 141 -14.69 -9.45 -1.92
CA ILE A 141 -15.30 -10.80 -1.93
C ILE A 141 -15.63 -11.25 -0.50
N ILE A 142 -14.73 -11.03 0.47
CA ILE A 142 -14.86 -11.51 1.85
C ILE A 142 -15.78 -10.62 2.68
N LEU A 143 -15.72 -9.29 2.49
CA LEU A 143 -16.63 -8.34 3.13
C LEU A 143 -17.58 -7.75 2.08
N PRO A 144 -18.69 -8.42 1.74
CA PRO A 144 -19.75 -7.76 0.98
C PRO A 144 -20.25 -6.56 1.81
N PRO A 145 -20.08 -5.30 1.34
CA PRO A 145 -20.39 -4.09 2.10
C PRO A 145 -21.88 -3.95 2.48
N ASN A 146 -22.73 -4.83 1.95
CA ASN A 146 -24.18 -4.76 2.01
C ASN A 146 -24.81 -5.89 2.83
N SER A 147 -24.01 -6.68 3.56
CA SER A 147 -24.57 -7.67 4.47
C SER A 147 -25.14 -6.97 5.69
N ARG A 148 -26.46 -6.73 5.69
CA ARG A 148 -27.23 -6.23 6.85
C ARG A 148 -26.89 -7.00 8.14
N TRP A 149 -26.51 -8.26 8.01
CA TRP A 149 -26.08 -9.14 9.09
C TRP A 149 -24.77 -8.69 9.77
N LEU A 150 -23.78 -8.21 9.01
CA LEU A 150 -22.52 -7.72 9.56
C LEU A 150 -22.73 -6.44 10.37
N TRP A 151 -23.58 -5.54 9.84
CA TRP A 151 -24.01 -4.32 10.52
C TRP A 151 -24.77 -4.62 11.82
N SER A 152 -25.71 -5.56 11.80
CA SER A 152 -26.44 -5.95 13.01
C SER A 152 -25.51 -6.56 14.07
N ARG A 153 -24.48 -7.30 13.67
CA ARG A 153 -23.47 -7.85 14.60
C ARG A 153 -22.58 -6.76 15.20
N LEU A 154 -22.05 -5.86 14.37
CA LEU A 154 -21.24 -4.73 14.84
C LEU A 154 -22.01 -3.83 15.80
N GLU A 155 -23.30 -3.59 15.53
CA GLU A 155 -24.16 -2.83 16.42
C GLU A 155 -24.39 -3.55 17.75
N GLN A 156 -24.59 -4.88 17.74
CA GLN A 156 -24.71 -5.68 18.96
C GLN A 156 -23.42 -5.65 19.79
N ASP A 157 -22.25 -5.81 19.16
CA ASP A 157 -20.96 -5.77 19.85
C ASP A 157 -20.65 -4.38 20.44
N LEU A 158 -20.95 -3.30 19.70
CA LEU A 158 -20.81 -1.93 20.20
C LEU A 158 -21.74 -1.64 21.38
N ARG A 159 -23.00 -2.10 21.32
CA ARG A 159 -23.93 -1.98 22.45
C ARG A 159 -23.44 -2.74 23.68
N GLY A 160 -22.85 -3.91 23.48
CA GLY A 160 -22.20 -4.69 24.54
C GLY A 160 -21.01 -3.96 25.17
N GLN A 161 -20.13 -3.36 24.36
CA GLN A 161 -18.99 -2.59 24.85
C GLN A 161 -19.40 -1.30 25.57
N VAL A 162 -20.44 -0.61 25.09
CA VAL A 162 -20.99 0.58 25.76
C VAL A 162 -21.62 0.21 27.10
N LEU A 163 -22.37 -0.89 27.17
CA LEU A 163 -22.91 -1.41 28.44
C LEU A 163 -21.80 -1.81 29.42
N PHE A 164 -20.72 -2.43 28.94
CA PHE A 164 -19.54 -2.75 29.75
C PHE A 164 -18.84 -1.48 30.27
N ALA A 165 -18.63 -0.48 29.40
CA ALA A 165 -18.01 0.80 29.78
C ALA A 165 -18.87 1.61 30.77
N ILE A 166 -20.20 1.56 30.65
CA ILE A 166 -21.13 2.22 31.58
C ILE A 166 -21.26 1.47 32.90
N THR A 167 -21.20 0.13 32.89
CA THR A 167 -21.41 -0.70 34.09
C THR A 167 -20.13 -0.89 34.91
N GLY A 168 -18.95 -0.61 34.33
CA GLY A 168 -17.69 -0.46 35.09
C GLY A 168 -17.25 -1.69 35.88
N ARG A 169 -17.65 -2.89 35.46
CA ARG A 169 -17.20 -4.18 36.00
C ARG A 169 -16.89 -5.15 34.88
#